data_AF-A0A7K0CL01-F1
#
_entry.id   AF-A0A7K0CL01-F1
#
_cell.length_a   1.000
_cell.length_b   1.000
_cell.length_c   1.000
_cell.angle_alpha   90.00
_cell.angle_beta   90.00
_cell.angle_gamma   90.00
#
_symmetry.space_group_name_H-M   'P 1'
#
loop_
_entity.id
_entity.type
_entity.pdbx_description
1 polymer ?
#
loop_
_entity_poly.entity_id
_entity_poly.type
_entity_poly.pdbx_seq_one_letter_code
_entity_poly.pdbx_strand_id
1 'polypeptide(L)'
;MGDWRVRVRGPSGEGLCGAGVFIGSGRILTCAHVVTEALGHPDDRIVPTGSTVYVDFSPSGDARPRPARTIAGGWFPALSASGDIAVLELEPPDTPAEARPATLMAGDDTGPTDVSVYGYPSPGLGDGVWVEATATGSGGPNPAWRQLDGRAHGVPIQRGFSGAGVWDRGLGGVIGLVVAAYNSSVERIAWMFPLTAIAREWTPLTGLLTPDRPAMDELTARQCAELARLIASIPMFATLGGRQDLVSLLRPEIGWTVAERPASHAHLYHVIRTSCDHEGGLEELIDAVRTLVGDSRTVRSIDDELRRFAEEGLR
;
A
#
# COMPACT_ATOMS: atom_id res chain seq x y z
N MET A 1 -3.59 -9.85 10.02
CA MET A 1 -2.99 -8.70 9.30
C MET A 1 -1.69 -8.36 10.01
N GLY A 2 -0.57 -8.38 9.30
CA GLY A 2 0.73 -7.99 9.87
C GLY A 2 1.62 -9.15 10.33
N ASP A 3 1.42 -10.37 9.84
CA ASP A 3 2.28 -11.52 10.20
C ASP A 3 3.69 -11.44 9.55
N TRP A 4 3.91 -10.40 8.77
CA TRP A 4 5.16 -10.00 8.14
C TRP A 4 5.97 -9.00 8.97
N ARG A 5 5.42 -8.45 10.06
CA ARG A 5 6.07 -7.41 10.87
C ARG A 5 7.22 -8.00 11.67
N VAL A 6 8.37 -7.35 11.59
CA VAL A 6 9.60 -7.75 12.29
C VAL A 6 10.04 -6.62 13.21
N ARG A 7 10.60 -6.98 14.36
CA ARG A 7 11.33 -6.06 15.24
C ARG A 7 12.83 -6.25 15.07
N VAL A 8 13.57 -5.15 14.92
CA VAL A 8 15.04 -5.18 14.90
C VAL A 8 15.55 -4.75 16.27
N ARG A 9 16.35 -5.61 16.89
CA ARG A 9 16.82 -5.47 18.27
C ARG A 9 18.26 -5.02 18.33
N GLY A 10 18.60 -4.40 19.46
CA GLY A 10 19.96 -3.97 19.76
C GLY A 10 20.94 -5.13 19.96
N PRO A 11 22.20 -4.80 20.26
CA PRO A 11 23.23 -5.79 20.55
C PRO A 11 22.74 -6.74 21.64
N SER A 12 23.05 -8.04 21.52
CA SER A 12 22.57 -9.12 22.42
C SER A 12 21.06 -9.39 22.44
N GLY A 13 20.27 -8.74 21.57
CA GLY A 13 18.81 -8.89 21.53
C GLY A 13 18.07 -7.99 22.53
N GLU A 14 18.80 -7.14 23.25
CA GLU A 14 18.23 -6.19 24.20
C GLU A 14 17.89 -4.87 23.51
N GLY A 15 16.78 -4.26 23.92
CA GLY A 15 16.31 -3.01 23.34
C GLY A 15 15.79 -3.15 21.91
N LEU A 16 15.09 -2.12 21.45
CA LEU A 16 14.45 -2.08 20.15
C LEU A 16 15.00 -0.89 19.36
N CYS A 17 15.55 -1.18 18.19
CA CYS A 17 16.19 -0.19 17.32
C CYS A 17 15.26 0.25 16.18
N GLY A 18 14.35 -0.63 15.76
CA GLY A 18 13.38 -0.31 14.72
C GLY A 18 12.54 -1.51 14.31
N ALA A 19 11.98 -1.41 13.11
CA ALA A 19 11.11 -2.41 12.53
C ALA A 19 11.68 -2.97 11.22
N GLY A 20 11.06 -4.03 10.72
CA GLY A 20 11.36 -4.61 9.42
C GLY A 20 10.13 -5.26 8.82
N VAL A 21 10.25 -5.60 7.53
CA VAL A 21 9.22 -6.29 6.74
C VAL A 21 9.80 -7.63 6.29
N PHE A 22 9.17 -8.72 6.70
CA PHE A 22 9.49 -10.05 6.17
C PHE A 22 8.99 -10.16 4.73
N ILE A 23 9.91 -10.38 3.79
CA ILE A 23 9.66 -10.41 2.34
C ILE A 23 9.75 -11.82 1.73
N GLY A 24 9.83 -12.85 2.59
CA GLY A 24 9.89 -14.25 2.17
C GLY A 24 11.31 -14.80 2.06
N SER A 25 11.41 -16.13 1.92
CA SER A 25 12.70 -16.85 1.83
C SER A 25 13.71 -16.50 2.93
N GLY A 26 13.24 -16.27 4.16
CA GLY A 26 14.07 -15.87 5.29
C GLY A 26 14.59 -14.43 5.24
N ARG A 27 14.15 -13.61 4.28
CA ARG A 27 14.66 -12.24 4.08
C ARG A 27 13.77 -11.18 4.72
N ILE A 28 14.42 -10.15 5.24
CA ILE A 28 13.79 -9.03 5.93
C ILE A 28 14.34 -7.74 5.34
N LEU A 29 13.43 -6.85 4.96
CA LEU A 29 13.74 -5.51 4.49
C LEU A 29 13.61 -4.52 5.67
N THR A 30 14.59 -3.65 5.86
CA THR A 30 14.59 -2.61 6.91
C THR A 30 15.42 -1.40 6.46
N CYS A 31 15.59 -0.40 7.33
CA CYS A 31 16.45 0.74 7.11
C CYS A 31 17.90 0.43 7.47
N ALA A 32 18.86 1.02 6.74
CA ALA A 32 20.28 0.86 7.03
C ALA A 32 20.64 1.45 8.40
N HIS A 33 20.08 2.62 8.75
CA HIS A 33 20.35 3.22 10.06
C HIS A 33 19.79 2.41 11.24
N VAL A 34 18.73 1.62 11.02
CA VAL A 34 18.20 0.70 12.05
C VAL A 34 19.23 -0.40 12.32
N VAL A 35 19.94 -0.88 11.29
CA VAL A 35 20.99 -1.88 11.44
C VAL A 35 22.23 -1.30 12.11
N THR A 36 22.66 -0.08 11.78
CA THR A 36 23.81 0.55 12.45
C THR A 36 23.51 0.83 13.92
N GLU A 37 22.28 1.25 14.25
CA GLU A 37 21.81 1.36 15.62
C GLU A 37 21.80 0.00 16.34
N ALA A 38 21.31 -1.06 15.68
CA ALA A 38 21.29 -2.42 16.21
C ALA A 38 22.67 -3.03 16.45
N LEU A 39 23.68 -2.59 15.71
CA LEU A 39 25.08 -2.97 15.91
C LEU A 39 25.78 -2.13 16.99
N GLY A 40 25.14 -1.07 17.49
CA GLY A 40 25.74 -0.14 18.46
C GLY A 40 26.71 0.86 17.83
N HIS A 41 26.65 1.05 16.52
CA HIS A 41 27.52 1.95 15.75
C HIS A 41 26.70 2.90 14.88
N PRO A 42 25.85 3.78 15.46
CA PRO A 42 24.87 4.58 14.71
C PRO A 42 25.49 5.53 13.68
N ASP A 43 26.75 5.91 13.85
CA ASP A 43 27.49 6.82 12.96
C ASP A 43 28.14 6.09 11.76
N ASP A 44 28.11 4.76 11.74
CA ASP A 44 28.70 3.99 10.65
C ASP A 44 27.92 4.16 9.35
N ARG A 45 28.67 4.29 8.24
CA ARG A 45 28.09 4.39 6.89
C ARG A 45 28.20 3.10 6.10
N ILE A 46 29.07 2.20 6.52
CA ILE A 46 29.33 0.94 5.83
C ILE A 46 29.28 -0.15 6.88
N VAL A 47 28.38 -1.10 6.70
CA VAL A 47 28.31 -2.31 7.50
C VAL A 47 28.81 -3.48 6.65
N PRO A 48 29.80 -4.26 7.12
CA PRO A 48 30.27 -5.44 6.40
C PRO A 48 29.14 -6.43 6.09
N THR A 49 29.21 -7.11 4.95
CA THR A 49 28.37 -8.27 4.66
C THR A 49 28.60 -9.35 5.72
N GLY A 50 27.52 -9.99 6.17
CA GLY A 50 27.56 -10.99 7.24
C GLY A 50 27.57 -10.40 8.66
N SER A 51 27.39 -9.09 8.81
CA SER A 51 27.20 -8.48 10.13
C SER A 51 25.88 -8.96 10.71
N THR A 52 25.90 -9.41 11.96
CA THR A 52 24.75 -10.05 12.62
C THR A 52 24.02 -9.07 13.52
N VAL A 53 22.71 -8.97 13.32
CA VAL A 53 21.75 -8.31 14.22
C VAL A 53 20.74 -9.33 14.74
N TYR A 54 19.95 -8.94 15.73
CA TYR A 54 18.86 -9.77 16.24
C TYR A 54 17.50 -9.25 15.78
N VAL A 55 16.61 -10.16 15.41
CA VAL A 55 15.24 -9.85 15.02
C VAL A 55 14.25 -10.75 15.77
N ASP A 56 13.01 -10.31 15.90
CA ASP A 56 11.90 -11.18 16.32
C ASP A 56 10.61 -10.90 15.55
N PHE A 57 9.68 -11.83 15.66
CA PHE A 57 8.37 -11.81 15.02
C PHE A 57 7.26 -11.75 16.09
N SER A 58 7.51 -11.02 17.18
CA SER A 58 6.55 -10.88 18.27
C SER A 58 5.17 -10.39 17.83
N PRO A 59 5.02 -9.55 16.79
CA PRO A 59 3.69 -9.20 16.27
C PRO A 59 2.91 -10.38 15.67
N SER A 60 3.60 -11.48 15.34
CA SER A 60 3.03 -12.74 14.86
C SER A 60 2.93 -13.80 15.98
N GLY A 61 3.21 -13.42 17.24
CA GLY A 61 3.16 -14.30 18.41
C GLY A 61 4.49 -14.94 18.81
N ASP A 62 5.57 -14.70 18.07
CA ASP A 62 6.89 -15.29 18.34
C ASP A 62 7.94 -14.24 18.71
N ALA A 63 8.10 -14.01 20.01
CA ALA A 63 9.06 -13.05 20.54
C ALA A 63 10.50 -13.58 20.65
N ARG A 64 10.80 -14.81 20.20
CA ARG A 64 12.15 -15.37 20.32
C ARG A 64 13.12 -14.58 19.43
N PRO A 65 14.18 -13.99 20.00
CA PRO A 65 15.23 -13.34 19.23
C PRO A 65 15.94 -14.36 18.32
N ARG A 66 16.17 -13.96 17.08
CA ARG A 66 16.83 -14.75 16.03
C ARG A 66 17.97 -13.95 15.41
N PRO A 67 19.10 -14.58 15.09
CA PRO A 67 20.15 -13.91 14.33
C PRO A 67 19.68 -13.66 12.90
N ALA A 68 19.98 -12.49 12.37
CA ALA A 68 19.85 -12.18 10.95
C ALA A 68 21.10 -11.43 10.49
N ARG A 69 21.56 -11.72 9.26
CA ARG A 69 22.79 -11.13 8.72
C ARG A 69 22.52 -10.22 7.54
N THR A 70 23.33 -9.18 7.42
CA THR A 70 23.38 -8.35 6.21
C THR A 70 23.83 -9.20 5.01
N ILE A 71 23.06 -9.18 3.92
CA ILE A 71 23.41 -9.94 2.72
C ILE A 71 24.36 -9.16 1.80
N ALA A 72 25.09 -9.87 0.94
CA ALA A 72 25.89 -9.26 -0.11
C ALA A 72 25.00 -8.45 -1.07
N GLY A 73 25.37 -7.20 -1.35
CA GLY A 73 24.61 -6.32 -2.25
C GLY A 73 23.25 -5.83 -1.70
N GLY A 74 22.95 -6.10 -0.43
CA GLY A 74 21.72 -5.66 0.24
C GLY A 74 21.89 -4.44 1.15
N TRP A 75 22.98 -3.67 1.02
CA TRP A 75 23.29 -2.54 1.87
C TRP A 75 23.35 -1.23 1.07
N PHE A 76 22.44 -0.30 1.39
CA PHE A 76 22.37 1.03 0.80
C PHE A 76 22.29 2.05 1.95
N PRO A 77 23.37 2.80 2.21
CA PRO A 77 23.46 3.65 3.39
C PRO A 77 22.72 4.97 3.22
N ALA A 78 22.11 5.45 4.30
CA ALA A 78 21.40 6.73 4.32
C ALA A 78 22.29 7.89 3.84
N LEU A 79 22.06 8.35 2.61
CA LEU A 79 22.75 9.48 1.98
C LEU A 79 21.71 10.44 1.40
N SER A 80 22.11 11.69 1.14
CA SER A 80 21.22 12.72 0.58
C SER A 80 20.65 12.36 -0.80
N ALA A 81 21.30 11.44 -1.53
CA ALA A 81 20.91 11.03 -2.89
C ALA A 81 20.83 9.50 -3.07
N SER A 82 20.96 8.71 -2.00
CA SER A 82 20.94 7.24 -2.06
C SER A 82 20.18 6.68 -0.87
N GLY A 83 19.63 5.47 -1.06
CA GLY A 83 18.69 4.83 -0.16
C GLY A 83 19.15 4.64 1.28
N ASP A 84 18.20 4.40 2.16
CA ASP A 84 18.40 3.98 3.55
C ASP A 84 17.79 2.58 3.70
N ILE A 85 18.46 1.58 3.11
CA ILE A 85 17.94 0.23 2.94
C ILE A 85 18.98 -0.78 3.40
N ALA A 86 18.52 -1.73 4.21
CA ALA A 86 19.27 -2.95 4.49
C ALA A 86 18.37 -4.18 4.25
N VAL A 87 18.96 -5.20 3.64
CA VAL A 87 18.35 -6.53 3.50
C VAL A 87 19.09 -7.49 4.41
N LEU A 88 18.32 -8.15 5.27
CA LEU A 88 18.79 -9.13 6.21
C LEU A 88 18.30 -10.52 5.80
N GLU A 89 19.06 -11.56 6.15
CA GLU A 89 18.67 -12.96 5.99
C GLU A 89 18.79 -13.68 7.34
N LEU A 90 17.75 -14.42 7.73
CA LEU A 90 17.73 -15.20 8.96
C LEU A 90 18.81 -16.29 8.94
N GLU A 91 19.57 -16.41 10.03
CA GLU A 91 20.58 -17.46 10.18
C GLU A 91 20.48 -18.15 11.55
N PRO A 92 20.24 -19.48 11.62
CA PRO A 92 19.88 -20.37 10.50
C PRO A 92 18.55 -19.95 9.84
N PRO A 93 18.14 -20.54 8.70
CA PRO A 93 16.84 -20.27 8.09
C PRO A 93 15.70 -20.73 9.00
N ASP A 94 15.35 -19.88 9.96
CA ASP A 94 14.54 -20.14 11.15
C ASP A 94 13.32 -19.22 11.15
N THR A 95 12.59 -19.22 10.04
CA THR A 95 11.35 -18.45 9.89
C THR A 95 10.27 -19.07 10.78
N PRO A 96 9.59 -18.31 11.66
CA PRO A 96 8.47 -18.82 12.46
C PRO A 96 7.35 -19.39 11.60
N ALA A 97 6.64 -20.41 12.10
CA ALA A 97 5.56 -21.07 11.37
C ALA A 97 4.36 -20.14 11.10
N GLU A 98 4.18 -19.13 11.94
CA GLU A 98 3.12 -18.13 11.88
C GLU A 98 3.50 -16.94 10.98
N ALA A 99 4.79 -16.74 10.71
CA ALA A 99 5.25 -15.65 9.87
C ALA A 99 4.82 -15.85 8.41
N ARG A 100 4.29 -14.80 7.79
CA ARG A 100 3.92 -14.79 6.37
C ARG A 100 4.61 -13.62 5.69
N PRO A 101 5.16 -13.79 4.49
CA PRO A 101 5.74 -12.66 3.76
C PRO A 101 4.66 -11.61 3.48
N ALA A 102 5.06 -10.34 3.46
CA ALA A 102 4.18 -9.27 3.05
C ALA A 102 3.83 -9.39 1.57
N THR A 103 2.58 -9.10 1.20
CA THR A 103 2.24 -8.71 -0.17
C THR A 103 2.90 -7.37 -0.45
N LEU A 104 3.80 -7.31 -1.44
CA LEU A 104 4.57 -6.12 -1.77
C LEU A 104 3.96 -5.43 -3.00
N MET A 105 3.71 -4.13 -2.91
CA MET A 105 3.12 -3.31 -3.97
C MET A 105 4.08 -2.17 -4.31
N ALA A 106 4.06 -1.66 -5.55
CA ALA A 106 5.06 -0.72 -6.05
C ALA A 106 5.10 0.61 -5.25
N GLY A 107 3.95 1.19 -4.94
CA GLY A 107 3.84 2.41 -4.13
C GLY A 107 4.26 3.71 -4.83
N ASP A 108 4.38 3.72 -6.16
CA ASP A 108 4.63 4.91 -7.00
C ASP A 108 3.38 5.76 -7.26
N ASP A 109 2.22 5.40 -6.72
CA ASP A 109 1.02 6.24 -6.84
C ASP A 109 1.32 7.68 -6.38
N THR A 110 0.82 8.65 -7.14
CA THR A 110 0.98 10.08 -6.86
C THR A 110 -0.25 10.67 -6.16
N GLY A 111 -1.35 9.91 -6.10
CA GLY A 111 -2.56 10.27 -5.38
C GLY A 111 -2.42 10.12 -3.85
N PRO A 112 -3.29 10.79 -3.09
CA PRO A 112 -3.44 10.53 -1.66
C PRO A 112 -3.87 9.08 -1.42
N THR A 113 -3.09 8.34 -0.63
CA THR A 113 -3.34 6.93 -0.29
C THR A 113 -3.55 6.81 1.22
N ASP A 114 -4.67 6.23 1.66
CA ASP A 114 -4.89 5.95 3.09
C ASP A 114 -4.06 4.74 3.53
N VAL A 115 -3.16 4.95 4.49
CA VAL A 115 -2.17 3.97 4.93
C VAL A 115 -2.22 3.71 6.43
N SER A 116 -1.65 2.59 6.84
CA SER A 116 -1.42 2.25 8.24
C SER A 116 0.00 1.76 8.46
N VAL A 117 0.61 2.18 9.56
CA VAL A 117 1.99 1.80 9.92
C VAL A 117 1.98 1.28 11.35
N TYR A 118 2.66 0.16 11.58
CA TYR A 118 2.89 -0.37 12.92
C TYR A 118 4.34 -0.12 13.34
N GLY A 119 4.54 0.65 14.40
CA GLY A 119 5.87 0.93 14.93
C GLY A 119 5.89 0.87 16.44
N TYR A 120 7.07 1.14 17.00
CA TYR A 120 7.35 0.90 18.41
C TYR A 120 7.96 2.13 19.06
N PRO A 121 7.13 3.15 19.34
CA PRO A 121 7.63 4.40 19.88
C PRO A 121 8.16 4.22 21.30
N SER A 122 9.32 4.83 21.56
CA SER A 122 9.95 4.87 22.88
C SER A 122 10.07 6.31 23.36
N PRO A 123 9.77 6.62 24.64
CA PRO A 123 9.33 5.71 25.70
C PRO A 123 7.80 5.45 25.72
N GLY A 124 7.36 4.27 26.17
CA GLY A 124 6.00 4.03 26.69
C GLY A 124 5.19 2.89 26.06
N LEU A 125 5.19 2.72 24.73
CA LEU A 125 4.33 1.75 24.01
C LEU A 125 5.18 0.58 23.49
N GLY A 126 5.78 -0.19 24.41
CA GLY A 126 6.77 -1.24 24.11
C GLY A 126 6.26 -2.39 23.23
N ASP A 127 4.95 -2.63 23.20
CA ASP A 127 4.33 -3.65 22.34
C ASP A 127 4.00 -3.13 20.92
N GLY A 128 4.25 -1.84 20.68
CA GLY A 128 3.98 -1.15 19.42
C GLY A 128 2.57 -0.58 19.32
N VAL A 129 2.34 0.19 18.26
CA VAL A 129 1.07 0.88 18.00
C VAL A 129 0.82 1.04 16.50
N TRP A 130 -0.44 0.87 16.09
CA TRP A 130 -0.89 1.25 14.75
C TRP A 130 -1.10 2.76 14.67
N VAL A 131 -0.56 3.37 13.63
CA VAL A 131 -0.80 4.76 13.27
C VAL A 131 -1.38 4.81 11.87
N GLU A 132 -2.47 5.57 11.73
CA GLU A 132 -3.04 5.90 10.43
C GLU A 132 -2.45 7.20 9.90
N ALA A 133 -2.19 7.23 8.60
CA ALA A 133 -1.67 8.39 7.89
C ALA A 133 -2.21 8.40 6.45
N THR A 134 -2.00 9.51 5.77
CA THR A 134 -2.22 9.61 4.32
C THR A 134 -0.86 9.75 3.66
N ALA A 135 -0.51 8.84 2.74
CA ALA A 135 0.64 9.00 1.87
C ALA A 135 0.27 9.97 0.74
N THR A 136 0.98 11.08 0.62
CA THR A 136 0.64 12.14 -0.33
C THR A 136 1.65 12.17 -1.49
N GLY A 137 2.26 13.33 -1.73
CA GLY A 137 3.17 13.55 -2.85
C GLY A 137 4.61 13.14 -2.55
N SER A 138 5.40 13.07 -3.63
CA SER A 138 6.85 12.91 -3.53
C SER A 138 7.50 14.16 -2.93
N GLY A 139 8.47 13.98 -2.04
CA GLY A 139 9.16 15.08 -1.39
C GLY A 139 9.88 14.69 -0.11
N GLY A 140 10.55 15.67 0.50
CA GLY A 140 11.41 15.47 1.66
C GLY A 140 12.89 15.52 1.32
N PRO A 141 13.76 14.96 2.18
CA PRO A 141 15.21 14.95 1.98
C PRO A 141 15.68 14.21 0.72
N ASN A 142 14.83 13.35 0.15
CA ASN A 142 15.09 12.61 -1.08
C ASN A 142 13.86 12.69 -2.00
N PRO A 143 14.00 13.09 -3.28
CA PRO A 143 12.87 13.23 -4.20
C PRO A 143 12.15 11.92 -4.53
N ALA A 144 12.77 10.76 -4.25
CA ALA A 144 12.15 9.45 -4.40
C ALA A 144 11.27 9.05 -3.20
N TRP A 145 11.28 9.82 -2.11
CA TRP A 145 10.44 9.56 -0.94
C TRP A 145 9.06 10.16 -1.10
N ARG A 146 8.08 9.55 -0.43
CA ARG A 146 6.70 10.07 -0.33
C ARG A 146 6.41 10.52 1.09
N GLN A 147 5.73 11.65 1.20
CA GLN A 147 5.33 12.20 2.49
C GLN A 147 4.19 11.37 3.10
N LEU A 148 4.25 11.19 4.42
CA LEU A 148 3.20 10.60 5.25
C LEU A 148 2.64 11.67 6.19
N ASP A 149 1.37 11.98 6.05
CA ASP A 149 0.64 12.93 6.88
C ASP A 149 -0.16 12.19 7.95
N GLY A 150 0.31 12.22 9.19
CA GLY A 150 -0.37 11.60 10.32
C GLY A 150 -1.65 12.34 10.73
N ARG A 151 -2.63 11.62 11.27
CA ARG A 151 -3.89 12.19 11.76
C ARG A 151 -3.65 13.20 12.90
N ALA A 152 -4.40 14.31 12.92
CA ALA A 152 -4.22 15.43 13.86
C ALA A 152 -4.25 15.05 15.36
N HIS A 153 -4.97 14.00 15.75
CA HIS A 153 -5.09 13.53 17.14
C HIS A 153 -4.43 12.16 17.39
N GLY A 154 -3.66 11.64 16.41
CA GLY A 154 -2.99 10.34 16.51
C GLY A 154 -1.58 10.41 17.13
N VAL A 155 -1.01 9.25 17.45
CA VAL A 155 0.42 9.12 17.81
C VAL A 155 1.25 9.53 16.59
N PRO A 156 2.25 10.42 16.72
CA PRO A 156 3.11 10.79 15.60
C PRO A 156 3.96 9.59 15.16
N ILE A 157 4.18 9.46 13.84
CA ILE A 157 5.21 8.58 13.30
C ILE A 157 6.55 9.19 13.69
N GLN A 158 7.35 8.45 14.46
CA GLN A 158 8.58 8.93 15.08
C GLN A 158 9.64 7.83 15.14
N ARG A 159 10.76 8.08 15.83
CA ARG A 159 11.78 7.04 16.07
C ARG A 159 11.14 5.78 16.65
N GLY A 160 11.55 4.62 16.14
CA GLY A 160 10.93 3.32 16.42
C GLY A 160 9.92 2.85 15.36
N PHE A 161 9.53 3.73 14.42
CA PHE A 161 8.81 3.33 13.19
C PHE A 161 9.73 3.07 12.00
N SER A 162 11.00 3.50 12.05
CA SER A 162 11.96 3.27 10.97
C SER A 162 12.04 1.79 10.59
N GLY A 163 12.00 1.52 9.29
CA GLY A 163 11.97 0.18 8.71
C GLY A 163 10.59 -0.51 8.75
N ALA A 164 9.56 0.12 9.33
CA ALA A 164 8.21 -0.44 9.33
C ALA A 164 7.60 -0.37 7.92
N GLY A 165 6.85 -1.41 7.56
CA GLY A 165 6.08 -1.43 6.32
C GLY A 165 4.92 -0.44 6.38
N VAL A 166 4.81 0.40 5.35
CA VAL A 166 3.65 1.26 5.11
C VAL A 166 2.60 0.43 4.38
N TRP A 167 1.50 0.13 5.05
CA TRP A 167 0.44 -0.71 4.54
C TRP A 167 -0.65 0.12 3.88
N ASP A 168 -0.90 -0.11 2.60
CA ASP A 168 -2.04 0.45 1.86
C ASP A 168 -3.33 -0.28 2.27
N ARG A 169 -4.30 0.48 2.76
CA ARG A 169 -5.57 -0.07 3.27
C ARG A 169 -6.54 -0.47 2.16
N GLY A 170 -6.42 0.13 0.97
CA GLY A 170 -7.22 -0.20 -0.20
C GLY A 170 -6.66 -1.40 -0.96
N LEU A 171 -5.33 -1.42 -1.18
CA LEU A 171 -4.68 -2.51 -1.92
C LEU A 171 -4.39 -3.74 -1.06
N GLY A 172 -4.35 -3.61 0.27
CA GLY A 172 -4.05 -4.73 1.15
C GLY A 172 -2.60 -5.22 1.03
N GLY A 173 -1.64 -4.30 0.90
CA GLY A 173 -0.22 -4.63 0.73
C GLY A 173 0.72 -3.56 1.27
N VAL A 174 1.99 -3.92 1.44
CA VAL A 174 3.05 -2.97 1.82
C VAL A 174 3.50 -2.22 0.57
N ILE A 175 3.40 -0.88 0.57
CA ILE A 175 3.78 -0.01 -0.55
C ILE A 175 5.11 0.72 -0.34
N GLY A 176 5.69 0.65 0.85
CA GLY A 176 6.97 1.28 1.17
C GLY A 176 7.46 0.98 2.57
N LEU A 177 8.62 1.54 2.94
CA LEU A 177 9.16 1.52 4.30
C LEU A 177 9.18 2.92 4.88
N VAL A 178 8.88 3.08 6.18
CA VAL A 178 9.18 4.33 6.88
C VAL A 178 10.69 4.50 7.02
N VAL A 179 11.23 5.64 6.58
CA VAL A 179 12.69 5.91 6.58
C VAL A 179 13.08 7.08 7.48
N ALA A 180 12.22 8.07 7.61
CA ALA A 180 12.49 9.25 8.42
C ALA A 180 11.20 9.82 9.00
N ALA A 181 11.31 10.42 10.18
CA ALA A 181 10.28 11.25 10.78
C ALA A 181 10.82 12.67 10.93
N TYR A 182 10.00 13.68 10.65
CA TYR A 182 10.37 15.05 10.98
C TYR A 182 10.30 15.19 12.50
N ASN A 183 11.39 15.63 13.12
CA ASN A 183 11.48 15.69 14.58
C ASN A 183 10.83 16.98 15.13
N SER A 184 9.56 17.20 14.79
CA SER A 184 8.72 18.29 15.29
C SER A 184 7.48 17.68 15.97
N SER A 185 7.22 18.08 17.21
CA SER A 185 6.03 17.64 17.95
C SER A 185 4.72 18.27 17.43
N VAL A 186 4.83 19.26 16.54
CA VAL A 186 3.70 20.00 15.96
C VAL A 186 3.35 19.48 14.56
N GLU A 187 4.36 19.12 13.77
CA GLU A 187 4.17 18.64 12.39
C GLU A 187 4.24 17.11 12.38
N ARG A 188 3.09 16.44 12.17
CA ARG A 188 2.97 14.97 12.10
C ARG A 188 3.39 14.44 10.73
N ILE A 189 4.57 14.85 10.28
CA ILE A 189 5.11 14.53 8.97
C ILE A 189 6.20 13.47 9.12
N ALA A 190 6.06 12.40 8.35
CA ALA A 190 7.10 11.41 8.15
C ALA A 190 7.29 11.14 6.66
N TRP A 191 8.26 10.31 6.33
CA TRP A 191 8.54 9.90 4.95
C TRP A 191 8.61 8.39 4.84
N MET A 192 8.09 7.91 3.72
CA MET A 192 8.30 6.56 3.27
C MET A 192 9.18 6.51 2.03
N PHE A 193 9.90 5.41 1.89
CA PHE A 193 10.59 5.04 0.68
C PHE A 193 9.74 4.00 -0.09
N PRO A 194 9.11 4.38 -1.22
CA PRO A 194 8.28 3.48 -2.01
C PRO A 194 9.04 2.25 -2.48
N LEU A 195 8.39 1.08 -2.52
CA LEU A 195 9.07 -0.17 -2.90
C LEU A 195 9.57 -0.18 -4.35
N THR A 196 8.90 0.51 -5.27
CA THR A 196 9.36 0.77 -6.66
C THR A 196 10.72 1.47 -6.69
N ALA A 197 10.95 2.41 -5.76
CA ALA A 197 12.21 3.14 -5.67
C ALA A 197 13.29 2.29 -4.97
N ILE A 198 12.91 1.53 -3.94
CA ILE A 198 13.79 0.52 -3.33
C ILE A 198 14.21 -0.54 -4.35
N ALA A 199 13.31 -0.96 -5.24
CA ALA A 199 13.60 -1.96 -6.28
C ALA A 199 14.58 -1.47 -7.36
N ARG A 200 14.73 -0.14 -7.51
CA ARG A 200 15.78 0.45 -8.37
C ARG A 200 17.17 0.37 -7.73
N GLU A 201 17.24 0.43 -6.40
CA GLU A 201 18.48 0.30 -5.63
C GLU A 201 18.84 -1.20 -5.48
N TRP A 202 17.91 -1.99 -4.94
CA TRP A 202 18.05 -3.44 -4.77
C TRP A 202 17.17 -4.20 -5.76
N THR A 203 17.73 -4.43 -6.95
CA THR A 203 17.03 -5.05 -8.10
C THR A 203 16.36 -6.41 -7.84
N PRO A 204 16.81 -7.28 -6.91
CA PRO A 204 16.08 -8.51 -6.60
C PRO A 204 14.66 -8.27 -6.07
N LEU A 205 14.36 -7.09 -5.50
CA LEU A 205 13.01 -6.76 -5.02
C LEU A 205 11.99 -6.70 -6.17
N THR A 206 12.41 -6.35 -7.39
CA THR A 206 11.51 -6.25 -8.56
C THR A 206 10.74 -7.54 -8.81
N GLY A 207 11.38 -8.70 -8.61
CA GLY A 207 10.73 -10.00 -8.78
C GLY A 207 9.81 -10.42 -7.62
N LEU A 208 9.80 -9.65 -6.53
CA LEU A 208 8.95 -9.86 -5.36
C LEU A 208 7.78 -8.87 -5.30
N LEU A 209 7.83 -7.79 -6.08
CA LEU A 209 6.70 -6.90 -6.22
C LEU A 209 5.56 -7.67 -6.87
N THR A 210 4.39 -7.60 -6.25
CA THR A 210 3.15 -7.97 -6.90
C THR A 210 3.08 -7.10 -8.14
N PRO A 211 3.00 -7.68 -9.35
CA PRO A 211 2.77 -6.88 -10.54
C PRO A 211 1.55 -6.04 -10.25
N ASP A 212 1.61 -4.75 -10.62
CA ASP A 212 0.47 -3.86 -10.48
C ASP A 212 -0.73 -4.65 -10.99
N ARG A 213 -1.71 -4.90 -10.11
CA ARG A 213 -2.83 -5.76 -10.46
C ARG A 213 -3.34 -5.13 -11.74
N PRO A 214 -3.33 -5.81 -12.92
CA PRO A 214 -3.97 -5.25 -14.09
C PRO A 214 -5.37 -4.98 -13.59
N ALA A 215 -5.73 -3.71 -13.47
CA ALA A 215 -6.82 -3.30 -12.61
C ALA A 215 -8.00 -4.17 -12.97
N MET A 216 -8.32 -5.12 -12.09
CA MET A 216 -9.06 -6.31 -12.52
C MET A 216 -10.53 -5.97 -12.82
N ASP A 217 -10.86 -4.67 -12.79
CA ASP A 217 -12.13 -4.04 -13.07
C ASP A 217 -12.00 -2.67 -13.80
N GLU A 218 -10.83 -2.27 -14.32
CA GLU A 218 -10.76 -1.01 -15.08
C GLU A 218 -11.12 -1.22 -16.55
N LEU A 219 -12.40 -1.00 -16.82
CA LEU A 219 -12.84 -0.70 -18.17
C LEU A 219 -12.00 0.47 -18.72
N THR A 220 -11.35 0.27 -19.87
CA THR A 220 -10.68 1.35 -20.60
C THR A 220 -11.65 2.50 -20.86
N ALA A 221 -11.14 3.73 -21.08
CA ALA A 221 -12.00 4.87 -21.40
C ALA A 221 -12.95 4.62 -22.58
N ARG A 222 -12.53 3.80 -23.56
CA ARG A 222 -13.38 3.33 -24.66
C ARG A 222 -14.52 2.43 -24.17
N GLN A 223 -14.21 1.43 -23.35
CA GLN A 223 -15.18 0.49 -22.79
C GLN A 223 -16.18 1.20 -21.85
N CYS A 224 -15.71 2.12 -21.01
CA CYS A 224 -16.58 3.02 -20.23
C CYS A 224 -17.54 3.82 -21.13
N ALA A 225 -17.07 4.35 -22.25
CA ALA A 225 -17.90 5.12 -23.18
C ALA A 225 -18.90 4.25 -23.96
N GLU A 226 -18.59 2.98 -24.21
CA GLU A 226 -19.49 1.98 -24.80
C GLU A 226 -20.58 1.57 -23.83
N LEU A 227 -20.21 1.23 -22.59
CA LEU A 227 -21.14 0.89 -21.53
C LEU A 227 -22.08 2.06 -21.20
N ALA A 228 -21.54 3.30 -21.14
CA ALA A 228 -22.34 4.51 -20.96
C ALA A 228 -23.37 4.70 -22.07
N ARG A 229 -23.04 4.35 -23.33
CA ARG A 229 -23.98 4.42 -24.45
C ARG A 229 -25.09 3.38 -24.31
N LEU A 230 -24.76 2.15 -23.91
CA LEU A 230 -25.74 1.09 -23.69
C LEU A 230 -26.71 1.46 -22.56
N ILE A 231 -26.21 1.90 -21.41
CA ILE A 231 -27.06 2.32 -20.29
C ILE A 231 -27.88 3.56 -20.67
N ALA A 232 -27.31 4.54 -21.37
CA ALA A 232 -28.03 5.74 -21.82
C ALA A 232 -29.16 5.43 -22.81
N SER A 233 -29.12 4.29 -23.49
CA SER A 233 -30.19 3.85 -24.41
C SER A 233 -31.47 3.40 -23.69
N ILE A 234 -31.39 3.15 -22.38
CA ILE A 234 -32.55 2.78 -21.57
C ILE A 234 -33.37 4.05 -21.28
N PRO A 235 -34.67 4.10 -21.64
CA PRO A 235 -35.48 5.32 -21.54
C PRO A 235 -35.49 5.96 -20.14
N MET A 236 -35.42 5.15 -19.09
CA MET A 236 -35.36 5.63 -17.70
C MET A 236 -34.15 6.54 -17.46
N PHE A 237 -32.97 6.15 -17.95
CA PHE A 237 -31.71 6.87 -17.74
C PHE A 237 -31.47 8.02 -18.72
N ALA A 238 -32.36 8.21 -19.70
CA ALA A 238 -32.38 9.42 -20.52
C ALA A 238 -32.71 10.66 -19.67
N THR A 239 -33.51 10.50 -18.62
CA THR A 239 -33.88 11.58 -17.69
C THR A 239 -32.84 11.76 -16.58
N LEU A 240 -32.69 12.99 -16.08
CA LEU A 240 -31.81 13.25 -14.93
C LEU A 240 -32.29 12.52 -13.67
N GLY A 241 -33.61 12.54 -13.41
CA GLY A 241 -34.21 11.85 -12.26
C GLY A 241 -33.91 10.36 -12.24
N GLY A 242 -34.09 9.65 -13.37
CA GLY A 242 -33.74 8.23 -13.43
C GLY A 242 -32.26 7.93 -13.23
N ARG A 243 -31.36 8.87 -13.60
CA ARG A 243 -29.92 8.74 -13.28
C ARG A 243 -29.62 9.03 -11.81
N GLN A 244 -30.35 9.94 -11.18
CA GLN A 244 -30.24 10.21 -9.75
C GLN A 244 -30.74 9.01 -8.93
N ASP A 245 -31.85 8.39 -9.34
CA ASP A 245 -32.35 7.15 -8.75
C ASP A 245 -31.29 6.03 -8.85
N LEU A 246 -30.63 5.90 -10.00
CA LEU A 246 -29.51 4.96 -10.18
C LEU A 246 -28.36 5.24 -9.20
N VAL A 247 -27.90 6.49 -9.11
CA VAL A 247 -26.82 6.89 -8.19
C VAL A 247 -27.22 6.68 -6.73
N SER A 248 -28.50 6.86 -6.38
CA SER A 248 -29.00 6.69 -5.02
C SER A 248 -28.99 5.23 -4.51
N LEU A 249 -28.92 4.26 -5.43
CA LEU A 249 -28.78 2.85 -5.11
C LEU A 249 -27.32 2.43 -4.88
N LEU A 250 -26.36 3.28 -5.24
CA LEU A 250 -24.94 3.04 -5.01
C LEU A 250 -24.56 3.47 -3.59
N ARG A 251 -23.50 2.85 -3.06
CA ARG A 251 -22.93 3.21 -1.76
C ARG A 251 -22.46 4.68 -1.74
N PRO A 252 -22.49 5.34 -0.56
CA PRO A 252 -22.21 6.77 -0.45
C PRO A 252 -20.87 7.20 -1.04
N GLU A 253 -19.85 6.36 -0.96
CA GLU A 253 -18.49 6.61 -1.46
C GLU A 253 -18.46 6.83 -2.98
N ILE A 254 -19.29 6.09 -3.72
CA ILE A 254 -19.46 6.26 -5.16
C ILE A 254 -20.38 7.45 -5.42
N GLY A 255 -21.53 7.48 -4.75
CA GLY A 255 -22.58 8.46 -5.02
C GLY A 255 -22.18 9.92 -4.80
N TRP A 256 -21.41 10.22 -3.75
CA TRP A 256 -20.94 11.58 -3.46
C TRP A 256 -19.84 12.07 -4.40
N THR A 257 -19.17 11.15 -5.08
CA THR A 257 -18.05 11.45 -5.98
C THR A 257 -18.51 11.76 -7.40
N VAL A 258 -19.69 11.27 -7.80
CA VAL A 258 -20.25 11.50 -9.14
C VAL A 258 -20.72 12.96 -9.26
N ALA A 259 -20.04 13.73 -10.10
CA ALA A 259 -20.51 15.07 -10.47
C ALA A 259 -21.70 14.99 -11.44
N GLU A 260 -22.81 15.65 -11.09
CA GLU A 260 -24.00 15.71 -11.93
C GLU A 260 -23.71 16.32 -13.31
N ARG A 261 -24.24 15.72 -14.38
CA ARG A 261 -24.13 16.24 -15.75
C ARG A 261 -25.50 16.28 -16.45
N PRO A 262 -25.81 17.36 -17.20
CA PRO A 262 -27.07 17.47 -17.95
C PRO A 262 -27.23 16.39 -19.03
N ALA A 263 -26.14 16.07 -19.74
CA ALA A 263 -26.14 15.07 -20.81
C ALA A 263 -26.09 13.64 -20.23
N SER A 264 -27.01 12.78 -20.66
CA SER A 264 -27.17 11.41 -20.14
C SER A 264 -25.91 10.56 -20.28
N HIS A 265 -25.32 10.55 -21.48
CA HIS A 265 -24.08 9.81 -21.77
C HIS A 265 -22.91 10.30 -20.90
N ALA A 266 -22.72 11.62 -20.80
CA ALA A 266 -21.63 12.19 -20.01
C ALA A 266 -21.79 11.93 -18.50
N HIS A 267 -23.03 11.95 -17.99
CA HIS A 267 -23.30 11.61 -16.60
C HIS A 267 -23.00 10.13 -16.34
N LEU A 268 -23.53 9.24 -17.17
CA LEU A 268 -23.35 7.79 -17.02
C LEU A 268 -21.90 7.35 -17.20
N TYR A 269 -21.16 7.99 -18.11
CA TYR A 269 -19.72 7.78 -18.22
C TYR A 269 -19.00 8.09 -16.91
N HIS A 270 -19.37 9.20 -16.25
CA HIS A 270 -18.77 9.55 -14.97
C HIS A 270 -19.16 8.57 -13.86
N VAL A 271 -20.43 8.15 -13.81
CA VAL A 271 -20.92 7.11 -12.88
C VAL A 271 -20.13 5.82 -13.04
N ILE A 272 -19.97 5.32 -14.27
CA ILE A 272 -19.22 4.09 -14.56
C ILE A 272 -17.76 4.25 -14.16
N ARG A 273 -17.10 5.34 -14.58
CA ARG A 273 -15.69 5.57 -14.27
C ARG A 273 -15.47 5.61 -12.77
N THR A 274 -16.29 6.37 -12.05
CA THR A 274 -16.24 6.44 -10.59
C THR A 274 -16.53 5.09 -9.95
N SER A 275 -17.44 4.29 -10.49
CA SER A 275 -17.72 2.93 -9.96
C SER A 275 -16.55 1.97 -10.14
N CYS A 276 -15.80 2.08 -11.25
CA CYS A 276 -14.57 1.33 -11.49
C CYS A 276 -13.43 1.74 -10.54
N ASP A 277 -13.43 2.97 -10.02
CA ASP A 277 -12.45 3.46 -9.05
C ASP A 277 -12.62 2.78 -7.65
N HIS A 278 -13.64 1.91 -7.45
CA HIS A 278 -13.86 1.21 -6.19
C HIS A 278 -14.10 -0.31 -6.36
N GLU A 279 -13.61 -1.12 -5.42
CA GLU A 279 -13.76 -2.58 -5.42
C GLU A 279 -15.23 -3.03 -5.46
N GLY A 280 -15.59 -3.88 -6.44
CA GLY A 280 -16.96 -4.35 -6.67
C GLY A 280 -17.94 -3.26 -7.13
N GLY A 281 -17.49 -2.02 -7.34
CA GLY A 281 -18.38 -0.89 -7.66
C GLY A 281 -19.04 -1.03 -9.03
N LEU A 282 -18.34 -1.63 -10.02
CA LEU A 282 -18.94 -1.91 -11.33
C LEU A 282 -20.06 -2.96 -11.22
N GLU A 283 -19.87 -4.04 -10.47
CA GLU A 283 -20.91 -5.06 -10.24
C GLU A 283 -22.12 -4.45 -9.54
N GLU A 284 -21.87 -3.65 -8.50
CA GLU A 284 -22.90 -2.90 -7.76
C GLU A 284 -23.71 -1.98 -8.69
N LEU A 285 -23.04 -1.28 -9.62
CA LEU A 285 -23.70 -0.44 -10.62
C LEU A 285 -24.60 -1.26 -11.56
N ILE A 286 -24.13 -2.42 -12.02
CA ILE A 286 -24.93 -3.27 -12.90
C ILE A 286 -26.15 -3.84 -12.16
N ASP A 287 -26.00 -4.21 -10.89
CA ASP A 287 -27.11 -4.68 -10.06
C ASP A 287 -28.12 -3.56 -9.75
N ALA A 288 -27.65 -2.32 -9.57
CA ALA A 288 -28.52 -1.16 -9.44
C ALA A 288 -29.33 -0.91 -10.74
N VAL A 289 -28.68 -1.04 -11.91
CA VAL A 289 -29.37 -1.00 -13.20
C VAL A 289 -30.44 -2.09 -13.28
N ARG A 290 -30.09 -3.35 -12.97
CA ARG A 290 -31.03 -4.49 -12.95
C ARG A 290 -32.20 -4.26 -12.01
N THR A 291 -31.96 -3.68 -10.84
CA THR A 291 -32.98 -3.37 -9.85
C THR A 291 -34.02 -2.38 -10.38
N LEU A 292 -33.59 -1.36 -11.12
CA LEU A 292 -34.47 -0.32 -11.63
C LEU A 292 -35.23 -0.73 -12.89
N VAL A 293 -34.62 -1.51 -13.78
CA VAL A 293 -35.19 -1.78 -15.12
C VAL A 293 -35.57 -3.25 -15.37
N GLY A 294 -35.27 -4.14 -14.41
CA GLY A 294 -35.46 -5.58 -14.53
C GLY A 294 -34.57 -6.26 -15.57
N ASP A 295 -34.81 -7.56 -15.81
CA ASP A 295 -34.06 -8.36 -16.79
C ASP A 295 -34.49 -8.07 -18.25
N SER A 296 -34.07 -6.91 -18.74
CA SER A 296 -34.34 -6.42 -20.09
C SER A 296 -33.33 -6.92 -21.12
N ARG A 297 -33.68 -6.81 -22.42
CA ARG A 297 -32.72 -7.11 -23.51
C ARG A 297 -31.45 -6.26 -23.40
N THR A 298 -31.57 -5.01 -22.98
CA THR A 298 -30.43 -4.11 -22.85
C THR A 298 -29.51 -4.52 -21.69
N VAL A 299 -30.06 -5.02 -20.58
CA VAL A 299 -29.28 -5.59 -19.47
C VAL A 299 -28.49 -6.81 -19.94
N ARG A 300 -29.11 -7.72 -20.71
CA ARG A 300 -28.38 -8.85 -21.30
C ARG A 300 -27.27 -8.41 -22.26
N SER A 301 -27.50 -7.37 -23.06
CA SER A 301 -26.45 -6.79 -23.92
C SER A 301 -25.32 -6.15 -23.12
N ILE A 302 -25.60 -5.55 -21.97
CA ILE A 302 -24.58 -5.07 -21.03
C ILE A 302 -23.74 -6.25 -20.51
N ASP A 303 -24.38 -7.36 -20.11
CA ASP A 303 -23.69 -8.56 -19.62
C ASP A 303 -22.85 -9.26 -20.69
N ASP A 304 -23.33 -9.28 -21.94
CA ASP A 304 -22.57 -9.79 -23.09
C ASP A 304 -21.33 -8.92 -23.34
N GLU A 305 -21.47 -7.60 -23.25
CA GLU A 305 -20.37 -6.66 -23.49
C GLU A 305 -19.32 -6.70 -22.39
N LEU A 306 -19.73 -6.83 -21.12
CA LEU A 306 -18.81 -7.01 -20.00
C LEU A 306 -18.02 -8.33 -20.11
N ARG A 307 -18.67 -9.42 -20.55
CA ARG A 307 -17.98 -10.68 -20.86
C ARG A 307 -16.96 -10.51 -21.99
N ARG A 308 -17.33 -9.79 -23.05
CA ARG A 308 -16.44 -9.47 -24.16
C ARG A 308 -15.21 -8.67 -23.71
N PHE A 309 -15.41 -7.68 -22.84
CA PHE A 309 -14.31 -6.87 -22.28
C PHE A 309 -13.34 -7.71 -21.46
N ALA A 310 -13.86 -8.64 -20.65
CA ALA A 310 -13.03 -9.57 -19.89
C ALA A 310 -12.18 -10.46 -20.82
N GLU A 311 -12.76 -10.95 -21.92
CA GLU A 311 -12.03 -11.75 -22.92
C GLU A 311 -10.96 -10.96 -23.69
N GLU A 312 -11.17 -9.65 -23.90
CA GLU A 312 -10.19 -8.76 -24.55
C GLU A 312 -8.99 -8.44 -23.64
N GLY A 313 -9.19 -8.33 -22.33
CA GLY A 313 -8.12 -8.05 -21.35
C GLY A 313 -7.20 -9.25 -21.06
N LEU A 314 -7.60 -10.46 -21.48
CA LEU A 314 -6.87 -11.72 -21.33
C LEU A 314 -5.90 -12.02 -22.51
N ARG A 315 -5.85 -11.15 -23.54
CA ARG A 315 -4.99 -11.30 -24.73
C ARG A 315 -3.85 -10.30 -24.75
#